data_AF-A0A5E6NGK4-F1
#
_entry.id   AF-A0A5E6NGK4-F1
#
_cell.length_a   1.000
_cell.length_b   1.000
_cell.length_c   1.000
_cell.angle_alpha   90.00
_cell.angle_beta   90.00
_cell.angle_gamma   90.00
#
_symmetry.space_group_name_H-M   'P 1'
#
loop_
_entity.id
_entity.type
_entity.pdbx_description
1 polymer ?
#
loop_
_entity_poly.entity_id
_entity_poly.type
_entity_poly.pdbx_seq_one_letter_code
_entity_poly.pdbx_strand_id
1 'polypeptide(L)' 'MAKIKDLPKVDRPREKLLKKGSNALSKTDLLAILLGSGIKGINVQP' A
#
# COMPACT_ATOMS: atom_id res chain seq x y z
N MET A 1 6.12 -14.23 1.97
CA MET A 1 5.13 -13.20 2.36
C MET A 1 5.89 -11.97 2.85
N ALA A 2 6.00 -10.91 2.03
CA ALA A 2 6.67 -9.68 2.43
C ALA A 2 5.71 -8.79 3.24
N LYS A 3 6.08 -8.43 4.46
CA LYS A 3 5.34 -7.43 5.25
C LYS A 3 5.60 -6.04 4.64
N ILE A 4 4.71 -5.08 4.88
CA ILE A 4 4.93 -3.67 4.47
C ILE A 4 6.29 -3.12 4.96
N LYS A 5 6.80 -3.66 6.08
CA LYS A 5 8.13 -3.32 6.60
C LYS A 5 9.28 -3.79 5.69
N ASP A 6 9.08 -4.88 4.96
CA ASP A 6 10.06 -5.47 4.02
C ASP A 6 10.06 -4.75 2.68
N LEU A 7 9.00 -4.00 2.35
CA LEU A 7 9.01 -3.14 1.16
C LEU A 7 9.96 -1.95 1.36
N PRO A 8 10.77 -1.61 0.33
CA PRO A 8 11.46 -0.34 0.27
C PRO A 8 10.48 0.81 0.50
N LYS A 9 10.92 1.84 1.23
CA LYS A 9 10.07 3.00 1.55
C LYS A 9 9.34 3.54 0.32
N VAL A 10 10.00 3.59 -0.83
CA VAL A 10 9.42 4.12 -2.08
C VAL A 10 8.30 3.29 -2.69
N ASP A 11 8.22 2.00 -2.36
CA ASP A 11 7.21 1.08 -2.88
C ASP A 11 6.06 0.84 -1.90
N ARG A 12 6.20 1.29 -0.66
CA ARG A 12 5.09 1.26 0.30
C ARG A 12 3.95 2.13 -0.20
N PRO A 13 2.68 1.71 -0.03
CA PRO A 13 1.54 2.36 -0.67
C PRO A 13 1.44 3.86 -0.40
N ARG A 14 1.64 4.29 0.84
CA ARG A 14 1.54 5.71 1.23
C ARG A 14 2.68 6.55 0.66
N GLU A 15 3.92 6.09 0.78
CA GLU A 15 5.08 6.77 0.20
C GLU A 15 5.01 6.80 -1.35
N LYS A 16 4.56 5.70 -1.97
CA LYS A 16 4.34 5.62 -3.42
C LYS A 16 3.25 6.60 -3.86
N LEU A 17 2.17 6.73 -3.09
CA LEU A 17 1.09 7.70 -3.35
C LEU A 17 1.61 9.13 -3.30
N LEU A 18 2.41 9.46 -2.29
CA LEU A 18 3.03 10.79 -2.16
C LEU A 18 3.98 11.11 -3.32
N LYS A 19 4.77 10.12 -3.78
CA LYS A 19 5.81 10.35 -4.79
C LYS A 19 5.30 10.28 -6.24
N LYS A 20 4.37 9.37 -6.53
CA LYS A 20 3.92 9.03 -7.90
C LYS A 20 2.44 9.32 -8.14
N GLY A 21 1.69 9.74 -7.12
CA GLY A 21 0.25 9.97 -7.20
C GLY A 21 -0.57 8.67 -7.20
N SER A 22 -1.90 8.82 -7.20
CA SER A 22 -2.85 7.71 -7.11
C SER A 22 -2.79 6.76 -8.30
N ASN A 23 -2.39 7.24 -9.47
CA ASN A 23 -2.24 6.44 -10.69
C ASN A 23 -1.20 5.32 -10.56
N ALA A 24 -0.27 5.42 -9.62
CA ALA A 24 0.74 4.41 -9.37
C ALA A 24 0.28 3.30 -8.40
N LEU A 25 -0.94 3.40 -7.88
CA LEU A 25 -1.52 2.47 -6.91
C LEU A 25 -2.64 1.65 -7.54
N SER A 26 -2.82 0.42 -7.06
CA SER A 26 -4.02 -0.34 -7.40
C SER A 26 -5.23 0.27 -6.67
N LYS A 27 -6.44 0.01 -7.20
CA LYS A 27 -7.69 0.41 -6.52
C LYS A 27 -7.73 -0.13 -5.09
N THR A 28 -7.21 -1.33 -4.88
CA THR A 28 -7.17 -1.98 -3.58
C THR A 28 -6.19 -1.31 -2.62
N ASP A 29 -5.03 -0.85 -3.11
CA ASP A 29 -4.09 -0.05 -2.30
C ASP A 29 -4.70 1.30 -1.90
N LEU A 30 -5.42 1.97 -2.82
CA LEU A 30 -6.13 3.21 -2.52
C LEU A 30 -7.20 3.00 -1.45
N LEU A 31 -7.97 1.92 -1.55
CA LEU A 31 -8.96 1.55 -0.54
C LEU A 31 -8.31 1.29 0.82
N ALA A 32 -7.20 0.56 0.85
CA ALA A 32 -6.46 0.26 2.08
C ALA A 32 -5.88 1.53 2.74
N ILE A 33 -5.49 2.52 1.94
CA ILE A 33 -5.06 3.83 2.46
C ILE A 33 -6.23 4.60 3.06
N LEU A 34 -7.37 4.65 2.36
CA LEU A 34 -8.57 5.35 2.80
C LEU A 34 -9.13 4.76 4.11
N LEU A 35 -9.12 3.43 4.23
CA LEU A 35 -9.59 2.71 5.42
C LEU A 35 -8.62 2.81 6.62
N GLY A 36 -7.51 3.56 6.50
CA GLY A 36 -6.57 3.83 7.59
C GLY A 36 -5.61 2.68 7.89
N SER A 37 -5.95 1.44 7.54
CA SER A 37 -5.06 0.28 7.61
C SER A 37 -5.76 -0.95 7.03
N GLY A 38 -5.04 -1.73 6.23
CA GLY A 38 -5.46 -3.08 5.89
C GLY A 38 -5.61 -3.96 7.13
N ILE A 39 -6.37 -5.05 7.00
CA ILE A 39 -6.61 -6.01 8.09
C ILE A 39 -5.29 -6.67 8.49
N LYS A 40 -4.96 -6.68 9.79
CA LYS A 40 -3.72 -7.27 10.31
C LYS A 40 -3.62 -8.73 9.87
N GLY A 41 -2.60 -9.07 9.09
CA GLY A 41 -2.35 -10.43 8.59
C GLY A 41 -2.90 -10.73 7.21
N ILE A 42 -3.64 -9.80 6.58
CA ILE A 42 -4.14 -9.93 5.22
C ILE A 42 -3.43 -8.88 4.36
N ASN A 43 -2.56 -9.36 3.45
CA ASN A 43 -2.08 -8.52 2.37
C ASN A 43 -3.23 -8.36 1.36
N VAL A 44 -3.46 -7.12 0.99
CA VAL A 44 -4.55 -6.72 0.09
C VAL A 44 -4.24 -7.09 -1.38
N GLN A 45 -3.00 -7.47 -1.66
CA GLN A 45 -2.54 -7.95 -2.97
C GLN A 45 -2.28 -9.47 -2.89
N PRO A 46 -2.79 -10.27 -3.84
CA PRO A 46 -2.42 -11.68 -4.00
C PRO A 46 -0.96 -11.84 -4.46
#